data_AF-A0A7V2F0U8-F1
#
_entry.id   AF-A0A7V2F0U8-F1
#
_cell.length_a   1.000
_cell.length_b   1.000
_cell.length_c   1.000
_cell.angle_alpha   90.00
_cell.angle_beta   90.00
_cell.angle_gamma   90.00
#
_symmetry.space_group_name_H-M   'P 1'
#
loop_
_entity.id
_entity.type
_entity.pdbx_description
1 polymer ?
#
loop_
_entity_poly.entity_id
_entity_poly.type
_entity_poly.pdbx_seq_one_letter_code
_entity_poly.pdbx_strand_id
1 'polypeptide(L)'
;SYIKGKVLYPQLSEEICDGSVMAAITVCGQTDSIPVSPAIDSYIAEEGYSFELVEDTTVFSNNIEAFDWALANYFTERTTRAFIGQHSYTAFGGKEEDQFPILYDYFIAHRAFVFCLNGNIEEERTKLKEILTPGRYPPATPVIGLPVDEGEGIKSVEENGYYFVIANMQNTSCTCAFETDPGKLHPQPEPCAVDVEEDGVYVAFYVTDGDSMGFATVFHYDDMRNKPYAGQVPVGLSINPLLLDLHPCFMEDTWKYAPDYYEVICDWNDQNYGTIKRSSPEAWKTYYTIMQNNIGQMGIYTVNDSDTTDLEFALKVNPYYLIRGYQGGFNNTSDMKIVGETVVSLIIGKTQEKDIDDIVDNIRTAVSNTAKGEPVFILVAAGNGRSGKGCDNFFGGDITVRIKAVMDRLAAKPEGRKYTFLKPKDLAATWRKWKGI
;
A
#
# COMPACT_ATOMS: atom_id res chain seq x y z
N SER A 1 -28.56 -21.32 -12.32
CA SER A 1 -28.20 -20.08 -11.62
C SER A 1 -26.86 -20.29 -10.94
N TYR A 2 -25.94 -19.32 -11.00
CA TYR A 2 -24.68 -19.35 -10.23
C TYR A 2 -24.90 -18.92 -8.77
N ILE A 3 -25.96 -18.17 -8.49
CA ILE A 3 -26.39 -17.76 -7.15
C ILE A 3 -27.33 -18.84 -6.61
N LYS A 4 -26.98 -19.44 -5.47
CA LYS A 4 -27.76 -20.51 -4.82
C LYS A 4 -28.69 -20.02 -3.72
N GLY A 5 -28.44 -18.83 -3.19
CA GLY A 5 -29.26 -18.22 -2.15
C GLY A 5 -28.83 -16.79 -1.86
N LYS A 6 -29.45 -16.18 -0.85
CA LYS A 6 -29.10 -14.86 -0.34
C LYS A 6 -28.78 -14.94 1.15
N VAL A 7 -27.90 -14.04 1.59
CA VAL A 7 -27.58 -13.84 3.01
C VAL A 7 -27.92 -12.41 3.37
N LEU A 8 -28.83 -12.23 4.31
CA LEU A 8 -29.21 -10.90 4.79
C LEU A 8 -28.13 -10.37 5.74
N TYR A 9 -27.72 -9.12 5.54
CA TYR A 9 -26.88 -8.36 6.46
C TYR A 9 -27.53 -6.99 6.77
N PRO A 10 -27.14 -6.29 7.85
CA PRO A 10 -27.72 -5.01 8.25
C PRO A 10 -27.72 -3.95 7.14
N GLN A 11 -28.69 -3.05 7.16
CA GLN A 11 -28.60 -1.86 6.33
C GLN A 11 -27.35 -1.05 6.74
N LEU A 12 -26.49 -0.74 5.78
CA LEU A 12 -25.24 -0.03 6.04
C LEU A 12 -25.54 1.40 6.54
N SER A 13 -24.83 1.81 7.59
CA SER A 13 -24.88 3.13 8.23
C SER A 13 -23.62 3.36 9.07
N GLU A 14 -23.47 4.54 9.66
CA GLU A 14 -22.33 4.89 10.53
C GLU A 14 -22.32 4.12 11.87
N GLU A 15 -23.44 3.52 12.28
CA GLU A 15 -23.61 2.88 13.59
C GLU A 15 -23.89 1.36 13.49
N ILE A 16 -23.36 0.70 12.44
CA ILE A 16 -23.60 -0.73 12.22
C ILE A 16 -22.61 -1.64 12.97
N CYS A 17 -23.05 -2.88 13.23
CA CYS A 17 -22.16 -3.98 13.57
C CYS A 17 -21.45 -4.48 12.31
N ASP A 18 -20.24 -3.99 12.04
CA ASP A 18 -19.44 -4.39 10.88
C ASP A 18 -19.19 -5.91 10.83
N GLY A 19 -18.99 -6.54 11.98
CA GLY A 19 -18.82 -7.99 12.09
C GLY A 19 -20.02 -8.77 11.54
N SER A 20 -21.24 -8.24 11.66
CA SER A 20 -22.44 -8.85 11.09
C SER A 20 -22.39 -8.88 9.55
N VAL A 21 -21.88 -7.82 8.92
CA VAL A 21 -21.66 -7.76 7.48
C VAL A 21 -20.57 -8.75 7.07
N MET A 22 -19.45 -8.80 7.80
CA MET A 22 -18.32 -9.70 7.50
C MET A 22 -18.69 -11.19 7.65
N ALA A 23 -19.53 -11.52 8.63
CA ALA A 23 -20.11 -12.84 8.76
C ALA A 23 -20.91 -13.21 7.51
N ALA A 24 -21.73 -12.29 6.97
CA ALA A 24 -22.49 -12.56 5.75
C ALA A 24 -21.60 -12.78 4.54
N ILE A 25 -20.50 -12.02 4.38
CA ILE A 25 -19.53 -12.21 3.30
C ILE A 25 -18.88 -13.61 3.41
N THR A 26 -18.50 -14.03 4.61
CA THR A 26 -17.97 -15.37 4.87
C THR A 26 -18.97 -16.45 4.46
N VAL A 27 -20.24 -16.34 4.88
CA VAL A 27 -21.31 -17.29 4.51
C VAL A 27 -21.48 -17.38 3.00
N CYS A 28 -21.49 -16.23 2.31
CA CYS A 28 -21.65 -16.18 0.85
C CYS A 28 -20.57 -16.97 0.12
N GLY A 29 -19.30 -16.82 0.53
CA GLY A 29 -18.19 -17.60 -0.03
C GLY A 29 -18.33 -19.12 0.20
N GLN A 30 -18.92 -19.54 1.32
CA GLN A 30 -19.10 -20.97 1.60
C GLN A 30 -20.33 -21.59 0.90
N THR A 31 -21.37 -20.80 0.65
CA THR A 31 -22.69 -21.28 0.20
C THR A 31 -23.01 -20.97 -1.26
N ASP A 32 -22.11 -20.25 -1.94
CA ASP A 32 -22.35 -19.70 -3.29
C ASP A 32 -23.60 -18.80 -3.33
N SER A 33 -23.75 -17.97 -2.29
CA SER A 33 -24.86 -17.03 -2.10
C SER A 33 -24.45 -15.58 -2.38
N ILE A 34 -25.43 -14.70 -2.51
CA ILE A 34 -25.21 -13.24 -2.64
C ILE A 34 -25.49 -12.53 -1.30
N PRO A 35 -24.60 -11.63 -0.84
CA PRO A 35 -24.88 -10.82 0.34
C PRO A 35 -25.83 -9.68 -0.02
N VAL A 36 -26.87 -9.46 0.78
CA VAL A 36 -27.87 -8.43 0.51
C VAL A 36 -28.21 -7.63 1.77
N SER A 37 -28.18 -6.31 1.67
CA SER A 37 -28.82 -5.42 2.64
C SER A 37 -30.34 -5.42 2.42
N PRO A 38 -31.17 -4.89 3.35
CA PRO A 38 -32.60 -4.76 3.13
C PRO A 38 -32.95 -3.97 1.85
N ALA A 39 -32.17 -2.93 1.53
CA ALA A 39 -32.35 -2.16 0.30
C ALA A 39 -32.02 -2.97 -0.96
N ILE A 40 -30.92 -3.74 -0.95
CA ILE A 40 -30.53 -4.59 -2.08
C ILE A 40 -31.53 -5.73 -2.26
N ASP A 41 -32.00 -6.35 -1.17
CA ASP A 41 -32.99 -7.43 -1.24
C ASP A 41 -34.32 -6.94 -1.83
N SER A 42 -34.75 -5.74 -1.44
CA SER A 42 -35.94 -5.09 -2.01
C SER A 42 -35.76 -4.83 -3.50
N TYR A 43 -34.60 -4.28 -3.91
CA TYR A 43 -34.27 -4.04 -5.30
C TYR A 43 -34.29 -5.34 -6.14
N ILE A 44 -33.64 -6.41 -5.65
CA ILE A 44 -33.61 -7.71 -6.33
C ILE A 44 -35.03 -8.27 -6.50
N ALA A 45 -35.88 -8.14 -5.48
CA ALA A 45 -37.27 -8.58 -5.54
C ALA A 45 -38.11 -7.75 -6.52
N GLU A 46 -37.92 -6.43 -6.57
CA GLU A 46 -38.58 -5.52 -7.54
C GLU A 46 -38.19 -5.84 -8.98
N GLU A 47 -36.94 -6.24 -9.21
CA GLU A 47 -36.44 -6.74 -10.50
C GLU A 47 -36.96 -8.15 -10.85
N GLY A 48 -37.78 -8.75 -9.99
CA GLY A 48 -38.45 -10.04 -10.22
C GLY A 48 -37.60 -11.27 -9.89
N TYR A 49 -36.47 -11.09 -9.20
CA TYR A 49 -35.64 -12.19 -8.72
C TYR A 49 -36.05 -12.62 -7.30
N SER A 50 -35.91 -13.91 -7.01
CA SER A 50 -36.15 -14.46 -5.68
C SER A 50 -35.09 -15.52 -5.37
N PHE A 51 -34.44 -15.38 -4.23
CA PHE A 51 -33.41 -16.30 -3.74
C PHE A 51 -33.82 -16.82 -2.36
N GLU A 52 -33.51 -18.09 -2.10
CA GLU A 52 -33.70 -18.69 -0.78
C GLU A 52 -32.85 -17.95 0.25
N LEU A 53 -33.45 -17.61 1.40
CA LEU A 53 -32.71 -17.06 2.52
C LEU A 53 -31.87 -18.17 3.15
N VAL A 54 -30.56 -18.07 3.02
CA VAL A 54 -29.60 -19.05 3.56
C VAL A 54 -29.27 -18.72 5.01
N GLU A 55 -29.01 -17.45 5.29
CA GLU A 55 -28.71 -16.95 6.64
C GLU A 55 -29.17 -15.50 6.79
N ASP A 56 -29.42 -15.11 8.03
CA ASP A 56 -29.69 -13.73 8.43
C ASP A 56 -28.71 -13.32 9.53
N THR A 57 -27.70 -12.54 9.17
CA THR A 57 -26.69 -12.06 10.11
C THR A 57 -27.10 -10.78 10.83
N THR A 58 -28.24 -10.19 10.49
CA THR A 58 -28.73 -8.93 11.11
C THR A 58 -28.98 -9.05 12.61
N VAL A 59 -29.01 -10.28 13.12
CA VAL A 59 -29.24 -10.65 14.51
C VAL A 59 -28.08 -10.34 15.45
N PHE A 60 -26.86 -10.15 14.94
CA PHE A 60 -25.68 -9.92 15.79
C PHE A 60 -25.59 -8.49 16.30
N SER A 61 -25.37 -8.35 17.60
CA SER A 61 -25.33 -7.04 18.25
C SER A 61 -23.92 -6.42 18.30
N ASN A 62 -22.88 -7.23 18.13
CA ASN A 62 -21.48 -6.80 18.19
C ASN A 62 -20.55 -7.71 17.35
N ASN A 63 -19.33 -7.22 17.13
CA ASN A 63 -18.31 -7.87 16.31
C ASN A 63 -17.89 -9.25 16.82
N ILE A 64 -17.82 -9.43 18.15
CA ILE A 64 -17.41 -10.70 18.77
C ILE A 64 -18.46 -11.78 18.53
N GLU A 65 -19.74 -11.47 18.74
CA GLU A 65 -20.85 -12.41 18.48
C GLU A 65 -20.85 -12.89 17.04
N ALA A 66 -20.72 -11.96 16.09
CA ALA A 66 -20.67 -12.29 14.67
C ALA A 66 -19.43 -13.11 14.30
N PHE A 67 -18.26 -12.75 14.84
CA PHE A 67 -17.01 -13.48 14.64
C PHE A 67 -17.09 -14.92 15.18
N ASP A 68 -17.51 -15.10 16.43
CA ASP A 68 -17.59 -16.41 17.07
C ASP A 68 -18.57 -17.33 16.33
N TRP A 69 -19.72 -16.77 15.92
CA TRP A 69 -20.69 -17.51 15.12
C TRP A 69 -20.15 -17.91 13.75
N ALA A 70 -19.53 -16.97 13.02
CA ALA A 70 -18.99 -17.26 11.69
C ALA A 70 -17.86 -18.29 11.78
N LEU A 71 -16.99 -18.18 12.79
CA LEU A 71 -15.89 -19.11 13.02
C LEU A 71 -16.41 -20.52 13.33
N ALA A 72 -17.46 -20.63 14.15
CA ALA A 72 -18.01 -21.93 14.53
C ALA A 72 -18.77 -22.64 13.39
N ASN A 73 -19.45 -21.88 12.53
CA ASN A 73 -20.38 -22.45 11.54
C ASN A 73 -19.81 -22.48 10.11
N TYR A 74 -18.92 -21.55 9.75
CA TYR A 74 -18.52 -21.30 8.37
C TYR A 74 -17.00 -21.30 8.12
N PHE A 75 -16.17 -21.41 9.16
CA PHE A 75 -14.76 -21.69 8.98
C PHE A 75 -14.54 -23.20 8.75
N THR A 76 -14.47 -23.58 7.48
CA THR A 76 -14.42 -25.00 7.07
C THR A 76 -13.14 -25.34 6.33
N GLU A 77 -13.04 -26.59 5.86
CA GLU A 77 -11.97 -27.01 4.93
C GLU A 77 -12.04 -26.32 3.57
N ARG A 78 -13.19 -25.75 3.18
CA ARG A 78 -13.36 -25.01 1.93
C ARG A 78 -12.90 -23.56 2.02
N THR A 79 -12.76 -23.04 3.24
CA THR A 79 -12.24 -21.69 3.47
C THR A 79 -10.80 -21.60 2.97
N THR A 80 -10.43 -20.53 2.26
CA THR A 80 -9.04 -20.40 1.79
C THR A 80 -8.04 -20.34 2.96
N ARG A 81 -6.81 -20.73 2.69
CA ARG A 81 -5.65 -20.56 3.59
C ARG A 81 -4.57 -19.66 3.00
N ALA A 82 -4.83 -19.08 1.83
CA ALA A 82 -3.91 -18.19 1.14
C ALA A 82 -3.89 -16.78 1.75
N PHE A 83 -5.02 -16.32 2.31
CA PHE A 83 -5.16 -15.04 2.97
C PHE A 83 -6.35 -15.05 3.94
N ILE A 84 -6.42 -14.05 4.80
CA ILE A 84 -7.57 -13.77 5.66
C ILE A 84 -8.16 -12.42 5.26
N GLY A 85 -9.49 -12.31 5.18
CA GLY A 85 -10.16 -11.05 4.93
C GLY A 85 -10.36 -10.26 6.22
N GLN A 86 -10.08 -8.96 6.17
CA GLN A 86 -10.53 -8.03 7.20
C GLN A 86 -11.12 -6.79 6.52
N HIS A 87 -12.32 -6.39 6.94
CA HIS A 87 -12.93 -5.17 6.42
C HIS A 87 -13.85 -4.56 7.48
N SER A 88 -13.91 -3.23 7.50
CA SER A 88 -14.80 -2.44 8.34
C SER A 88 -15.46 -1.38 7.47
N TYR A 89 -16.79 -1.26 7.52
CA TYR A 89 -17.53 -0.21 6.81
C TYR A 89 -17.38 1.13 7.55
N THR A 90 -17.17 1.06 8.87
CA THR A 90 -16.96 2.23 9.73
C THR A 90 -15.48 2.58 9.91
N ALA A 91 -14.59 1.99 9.09
CA ALA A 91 -13.16 2.28 9.11
C ALA A 91 -12.89 3.79 9.07
N PHE A 92 -11.85 4.24 9.78
CA PHE A 92 -11.43 5.65 9.82
C PHE A 92 -12.53 6.66 10.22
N GLY A 93 -13.54 6.23 10.98
CA GLY A 93 -14.61 7.10 11.47
C GLY A 93 -15.79 7.24 10.52
N GLY A 94 -15.94 6.33 9.55
CA GLY A 94 -17.22 6.08 8.88
C GLY A 94 -17.74 7.19 7.95
N LYS A 95 -16.86 7.95 7.30
CA LYS A 95 -17.29 8.95 6.31
C LYS A 95 -17.80 8.26 5.04
N GLU A 96 -19.07 8.47 4.72
CA GLU A 96 -19.87 7.84 3.63
C GLU A 96 -19.16 7.67 2.27
N GLU A 97 -18.28 8.59 1.91
CA GLU A 97 -17.52 8.58 0.65
C GLU A 97 -16.41 7.51 0.56
N ASP A 98 -15.98 6.95 1.69
CA ASP A 98 -15.02 5.85 1.76
C ASP A 98 -15.72 4.47 1.98
N GLN A 99 -17.06 4.43 2.00
CA GLN A 99 -17.87 3.28 2.45
C GLN A 99 -18.54 2.49 1.32
N PHE A 100 -17.75 1.82 0.47
CA PHE A 100 -18.29 0.93 -0.57
C PHE A 100 -17.97 -0.54 -0.25
N PRO A 101 -18.77 -1.53 -0.73
CA PRO A 101 -18.49 -2.96 -0.57
C PRO A 101 -17.31 -3.40 -1.44
N ILE A 102 -16.14 -2.87 -1.11
CA ILE A 102 -14.88 -3.08 -1.80
C ILE A 102 -14.31 -4.44 -1.36
N LEU A 103 -13.69 -5.18 -2.29
CA LEU A 103 -13.17 -6.54 -2.12
C LEU A 103 -14.16 -7.66 -1.77
N TYR A 104 -15.45 -7.39 -1.54
CA TYR A 104 -16.40 -8.45 -1.20
C TYR A 104 -16.47 -9.52 -2.29
N ASP A 105 -16.36 -9.11 -3.55
CA ASP A 105 -16.28 -10.01 -4.70
C ASP A 105 -15.07 -10.96 -4.61
N TYR A 106 -13.90 -10.44 -4.26
CA TYR A 106 -12.68 -11.24 -4.09
C TYR A 106 -12.77 -12.18 -2.88
N PHE A 107 -13.26 -11.69 -1.74
CA PHE A 107 -13.45 -12.52 -0.55
C PHE A 107 -14.41 -13.68 -0.79
N ILE A 108 -15.54 -13.42 -1.47
CA ILE A 108 -16.52 -14.46 -1.79
C ILE A 108 -15.95 -15.45 -2.81
N ALA A 109 -15.34 -14.96 -3.90
CA ALA A 109 -14.77 -15.81 -4.94
C ALA A 109 -13.72 -16.79 -4.41
N HIS A 110 -12.91 -16.35 -3.43
CA HIS A 110 -11.86 -17.16 -2.81
C HIS A 110 -12.29 -17.85 -1.51
N ARG A 111 -13.56 -17.73 -1.10
CA ARG A 111 -14.08 -18.33 0.14
C ARG A 111 -13.28 -17.92 1.38
N ALA A 112 -12.89 -16.65 1.46
CA ALA A 112 -12.17 -16.12 2.59
C ALA A 112 -13.01 -16.18 3.87
N PHE A 113 -12.35 -16.40 5.00
CA PHE A 113 -12.91 -16.00 6.27
C PHE A 113 -12.68 -14.50 6.42
N VAL A 114 -13.76 -13.75 6.60
CA VAL A 114 -13.72 -12.29 6.71
C VAL A 114 -14.18 -11.88 8.09
N PHE A 115 -13.40 -11.04 8.76
CA PHE A 115 -13.74 -10.54 10.09
C PHE A 115 -13.66 -9.02 10.19
N CYS A 116 -14.32 -8.46 11.21
CA CYS A 116 -14.10 -7.10 11.67
C CYS A 116 -13.84 -7.18 13.17
N LEU A 117 -12.61 -6.94 13.59
CA LEU A 117 -12.20 -6.89 14.99
C LEU A 117 -11.31 -5.65 15.18
N ASN A 118 -11.59 -4.86 16.21
CA ASN A 118 -10.90 -3.62 16.52
C ASN A 118 -9.73 -3.89 17.47
N GLY A 119 -8.51 -3.62 17.01
CA GLY A 119 -7.30 -3.77 17.82
C GLY A 119 -7.31 -2.93 19.09
N ASN A 120 -8.03 -1.80 19.11
CA ASN A 120 -8.14 -0.92 20.27
C ASN A 120 -9.05 -1.48 21.40
N ILE A 121 -9.82 -2.54 21.15
CA ILE A 121 -10.71 -3.17 22.13
C ILE A 121 -10.06 -4.47 22.61
N GLU A 122 -9.82 -4.61 23.92
CA GLU A 122 -9.06 -5.74 24.49
C GLU A 122 -9.72 -7.10 24.22
N GLU A 123 -11.05 -7.16 24.32
CA GLU A 123 -11.84 -8.36 24.07
C GLU A 123 -11.75 -8.79 22.60
N GLU A 124 -11.86 -7.85 21.66
CA GLU A 124 -11.73 -8.11 20.22
C GLU A 124 -10.29 -8.48 19.84
N ARG A 125 -9.29 -7.83 20.42
CA ARG A 125 -7.87 -8.17 20.26
C ARG A 125 -7.57 -9.59 20.74
N THR A 126 -8.25 -10.04 21.80
CA THR A 126 -8.12 -11.43 22.28
C THR A 126 -8.64 -12.43 21.25
N LYS A 127 -9.71 -12.09 20.52
CA LYS A 127 -10.26 -12.92 19.43
C LYS A 127 -9.34 -13.05 18.23
N LEU A 128 -8.51 -12.04 17.93
CA LEU A 128 -7.51 -12.15 16.86
C LEU A 128 -6.58 -13.36 17.05
N LYS A 129 -6.20 -13.70 18.29
CA LYS A 129 -5.36 -14.87 18.60
C LYS A 129 -6.04 -16.19 18.26
N GLU A 130 -7.36 -16.21 18.20
CA GLU A 130 -8.10 -17.39 17.80
C GLU A 130 -7.94 -17.62 16.29
N ILE A 131 -8.14 -16.61 15.44
CA ILE A 131 -8.03 -16.79 13.98
C ILE A 131 -6.59 -16.77 13.47
N LEU A 132 -5.74 -15.89 14.02
CA LEU A 132 -4.35 -15.68 13.63
C LEU A 132 -3.43 -16.66 14.37
N THR A 133 -3.52 -17.94 14.03
CA THR A 133 -2.72 -19.00 14.65
C THR A 133 -2.22 -20.02 13.62
N PRO A 134 -1.00 -20.57 13.78
CA PRO A 134 -0.45 -21.60 12.88
C PRO A 134 -1.37 -22.79 12.63
N GLY A 135 -2.25 -23.12 13.58
CA GLY A 135 -3.23 -24.20 13.43
C GLY A 135 -4.39 -23.88 12.47
N ARG A 136 -4.64 -22.60 12.19
CA ARG A 136 -5.67 -22.14 11.26
C ARG A 136 -5.07 -21.59 9.98
N TYR A 137 -4.02 -20.77 10.06
CA TYR A 137 -3.32 -20.19 8.91
C TYR A 137 -1.80 -20.31 9.09
N PRO A 138 -1.01 -20.56 8.04
CA PRO A 138 0.44 -20.51 8.13
C PRO A 138 0.96 -19.15 8.65
N PRO A 139 2.08 -19.10 9.39
CA PRO A 139 2.74 -17.85 9.74
C PRO A 139 3.01 -16.97 8.51
N ALA A 140 2.92 -15.65 8.65
CA ALA A 140 3.03 -14.69 7.56
C ALA A 140 1.98 -14.86 6.44
N THR A 141 0.81 -15.43 6.73
CA THR A 141 -0.35 -15.30 5.84
C THR A 141 -0.78 -13.82 5.80
N PRO A 142 -1.06 -13.23 4.63
CA PRO A 142 -1.55 -11.86 4.57
C PRO A 142 -2.97 -11.74 5.14
N VAL A 143 -3.20 -10.71 5.96
CA VAL A 143 -4.54 -10.19 6.25
C VAL A 143 -4.81 -9.06 5.25
N ILE A 144 -5.81 -9.23 4.40
CA ILE A 144 -6.09 -8.33 3.27
C ILE A 144 -7.41 -7.60 3.51
N GLY A 145 -7.39 -6.29 3.29
CA GLY A 145 -8.58 -5.46 3.17
C GLY A 145 -8.42 -4.10 3.84
N LEU A 146 -9.38 -3.71 4.67
CA LEU A 146 -9.36 -2.43 5.37
C LEU A 146 -9.33 -2.66 6.89
N PRO A 147 -8.30 -2.16 7.60
CA PRO A 147 -8.27 -2.27 9.05
C PRO A 147 -9.31 -1.32 9.66
N VAL A 148 -9.73 -1.58 10.90
CA VAL A 148 -10.60 -0.63 11.62
C VAL A 148 -9.87 0.70 11.85
N ASP A 149 -8.56 0.61 12.13
CA ASP A 149 -7.62 1.70 12.26
C ASP A 149 -6.20 1.27 11.84
N GLU A 150 -5.40 2.19 11.31
CA GLU A 150 -4.00 1.94 10.91
C GLU A 150 -3.03 1.80 12.10
N GLY A 151 -3.46 2.18 13.31
CA GLY A 151 -2.62 2.09 14.51
C GLY A 151 -2.61 0.69 15.14
N GLU A 152 -3.49 0.49 16.13
CA GLU A 152 -3.56 -0.78 16.85
C GLU A 152 -4.20 -1.90 16.00
N GLY A 153 -5.02 -1.56 15.01
CA GLY A 153 -5.58 -2.53 14.05
C GLY A 153 -4.49 -3.31 13.31
N ILE A 154 -3.54 -2.62 12.66
CA ILE A 154 -2.41 -3.26 11.96
C ILE A 154 -1.45 -3.94 12.95
N LYS A 155 -1.06 -3.20 14.00
CA LYS A 155 -0.10 -3.70 14.99
C LYS A 155 -0.56 -5.00 15.65
N SER A 156 -1.85 -5.13 15.99
CA SER A 156 -2.38 -6.34 16.62
C SER A 156 -2.34 -7.57 15.69
N VAL A 157 -2.45 -7.39 14.38
CA VAL A 157 -2.22 -8.46 13.40
C VAL A 157 -0.74 -8.87 13.39
N GLU A 158 0.16 -7.90 13.37
CA GLU A 158 1.61 -8.13 13.37
C GLU A 158 2.12 -8.80 14.64
N GLU A 159 1.53 -8.45 15.80
CA GLU A 159 1.84 -9.07 17.08
C GLU A 159 1.58 -10.58 17.10
N ASN A 160 0.73 -11.07 16.19
CA ASN A 160 0.42 -12.50 16.04
C ASN A 160 1.28 -13.21 14.96
N GLY A 161 2.22 -12.50 14.31
CA GLY A 161 3.08 -13.09 13.29
C GLY A 161 2.45 -13.15 11.89
N TYR A 162 1.54 -12.22 11.59
CA TYR A 162 0.91 -12.01 10.28
C TYR A 162 1.21 -10.58 9.84
N TYR A 163 0.91 -10.21 8.60
CA TYR A 163 1.06 -8.82 8.16
C TYR A 163 -0.23 -8.36 7.49
N PHE A 164 -0.53 -7.08 7.67
CA PHE A 164 -1.68 -6.45 7.04
C PHE A 164 -1.30 -5.91 5.67
N VAL A 165 -2.23 -6.03 4.72
CA VAL A 165 -2.15 -5.46 3.38
C VAL A 165 -3.40 -4.62 3.18
N ILE A 166 -3.21 -3.30 3.08
CA ILE A 166 -4.31 -2.38 2.84
C ILE A 166 -4.72 -2.51 1.37
N ALA A 167 -5.95 -2.96 1.16
CA ALA A 167 -6.50 -3.17 -0.17
C ALA A 167 -7.92 -2.63 -0.23
N ASN A 168 -8.11 -1.66 -1.11
CA ASN A 168 -9.38 -1.01 -1.40
C ASN A 168 -9.61 -0.94 -2.92
N MET A 169 -9.59 -2.11 -3.55
CA MET A 169 -9.72 -2.27 -5.01
C MET A 169 -11.08 -2.87 -5.41
N GLN A 170 -11.65 -2.30 -6.47
CA GLN A 170 -12.90 -2.76 -7.08
C GLN A 170 -12.61 -3.86 -8.10
N ASN A 171 -13.59 -4.76 -8.32
CA ASN A 171 -13.52 -5.82 -9.31
C ASN A 171 -12.33 -6.78 -9.13
N THR A 172 -11.85 -6.95 -7.90
CA THR A 172 -10.60 -7.67 -7.63
C THR A 172 -10.71 -9.15 -8.01
N SER A 173 -11.88 -9.78 -7.86
CA SER A 173 -12.14 -11.15 -8.37
C SER A 173 -12.04 -11.27 -9.89
N CYS A 174 -12.26 -10.18 -10.62
CA CYS A 174 -12.13 -10.14 -12.07
C CYS A 174 -10.69 -9.84 -12.48
N THR A 175 -10.02 -8.89 -11.82
CA THR A 175 -8.65 -8.50 -12.15
C THR A 175 -7.63 -9.58 -11.79
N CYS A 176 -7.87 -10.35 -10.72
CA CYS A 176 -7.00 -11.46 -10.33
C CYS A 176 -7.23 -12.74 -11.16
N ALA A 177 -8.28 -12.78 -12.00
CA ALA A 177 -8.57 -13.93 -12.85
C ALA A 177 -7.69 -13.98 -14.11
N PHE A 178 -6.97 -12.90 -14.41
CA PHE A 178 -5.97 -12.88 -15.47
C PHE A 178 -4.72 -13.62 -15.00
N GLU A 179 -4.12 -14.42 -15.89
CA GLU A 179 -2.92 -15.19 -15.57
C GLU A 179 -1.74 -14.26 -15.26
N THR A 180 -1.16 -14.43 -14.07
CA THR A 180 0.12 -13.82 -13.71
C THR A 180 1.23 -14.40 -14.59
N ASP A 181 1.82 -13.57 -15.43
CA ASP A 181 2.99 -13.93 -16.24
C ASP A 181 4.10 -12.88 -16.04
N PRO A 182 5.07 -13.14 -15.14
CA PRO A 182 6.20 -12.24 -14.93
C PRO A 182 7.01 -11.98 -16.20
N GLY A 183 6.96 -12.88 -17.20
CA GLY A 183 7.62 -12.69 -18.50
C GLY A 183 6.98 -11.61 -19.37
N LYS A 184 5.76 -11.17 -19.06
CA LYS A 184 5.10 -10.01 -19.71
C LYS A 184 5.42 -8.69 -19.04
N LEU A 185 6.00 -8.70 -17.84
CA LEU A 185 6.52 -7.49 -17.22
C LEU A 185 7.72 -7.03 -18.05
N HIS A 186 7.63 -5.82 -18.59
CA HIS A 186 8.80 -5.19 -19.19
C HIS A 186 9.73 -4.79 -18.04
N PRO A 187 10.96 -5.28 -17.93
CA PRO A 187 11.82 -4.87 -16.82
C PRO A 187 12.03 -3.36 -16.85
N GLN A 188 12.08 -2.73 -15.67
CA GLN A 188 12.42 -1.31 -15.60
C GLN A 188 13.82 -1.09 -16.19
N PRO A 189 14.11 0.07 -16.79
CA PRO A 189 15.47 0.39 -17.23
C PRO A 189 16.46 0.26 -16.06
N GLU A 190 17.66 -0.24 -16.34
CA GLU A 190 18.73 -0.31 -15.33
C GLU A 190 19.01 1.08 -14.73
N PRO A 191 19.40 1.17 -13.45
CA PRO A 191 19.81 2.43 -12.83
C PRO A 191 20.91 3.13 -13.63
N CYS A 192 20.70 4.42 -13.95
CA CYS A 192 21.60 5.19 -14.80
C CYS A 192 22.18 6.39 -14.04
N ALA A 193 23.50 6.37 -13.85
CA ALA A 193 24.22 7.45 -13.18
C ALA A 193 24.49 8.62 -14.13
N VAL A 194 24.27 9.85 -13.67
CA VAL A 194 24.71 11.06 -14.40
C VAL A 194 26.13 11.48 -14.00
N ASP A 195 26.71 12.46 -14.69
CA ASP A 195 27.98 13.06 -14.28
C ASP A 195 27.79 13.95 -13.05
N VAL A 196 28.75 13.86 -12.13
CA VAL A 196 28.69 14.52 -10.82
C VAL A 196 29.57 15.76 -10.82
N GLU A 197 28.97 16.91 -10.53
CA GLU A 197 29.66 18.20 -10.42
C GLU A 197 29.94 18.55 -8.94
N GLU A 198 31.07 19.20 -8.65
CA GLU A 198 31.49 19.56 -7.27
C GLU A 198 30.42 20.37 -6.51
N ASP A 199 29.63 21.21 -7.19
CA ASP A 199 28.54 21.97 -6.60
C ASP A 199 27.15 21.55 -7.14
N GLY A 200 27.03 20.30 -7.60
CA GLY A 200 25.77 19.73 -8.08
C GLY A 200 24.75 19.50 -6.97
N VAL A 201 23.46 19.56 -7.31
CA VAL A 201 22.35 19.17 -6.43
C VAL A 201 21.46 18.20 -7.19
N TYR A 202 21.38 16.97 -6.70
CA TYR A 202 20.65 15.88 -7.33
C TYR A 202 19.42 15.58 -6.48
N VAL A 203 18.23 15.73 -7.06
CA VAL A 203 16.96 15.60 -6.34
C VAL A 203 16.12 14.50 -6.99
N ALA A 204 15.62 13.58 -6.19
CA ALA A 204 14.59 12.63 -6.60
C ALA A 204 13.32 12.80 -5.78
N PHE A 205 12.19 12.48 -6.41
CA PHE A 205 10.85 12.56 -5.83
C PHE A 205 10.29 11.16 -5.61
N TYR A 206 9.65 10.97 -4.46
CA TYR A 206 8.95 9.76 -4.06
C TYR A 206 7.47 10.06 -3.81
N VAL A 207 6.58 9.21 -4.29
CA VAL A 207 5.14 9.26 -4.00
C VAL A 207 4.81 8.13 -3.03
N THR A 208 4.16 8.47 -1.92
CA THR A 208 3.88 7.57 -0.79
C THR A 208 2.53 6.85 -0.95
N ASP A 209 2.18 5.99 0.01
CA ASP A 209 0.89 5.30 0.18
C ASP A 209 0.59 4.23 -0.89
N GLY A 210 1.59 3.84 -1.69
CA GLY A 210 1.42 2.80 -2.72
C GLY A 210 1.32 1.39 -2.17
N ASP A 211 1.65 1.18 -0.90
CA ASP A 211 1.37 -0.04 -0.16
C ASP A 211 -0.15 -0.30 -0.06
N SER A 212 -0.94 0.79 -0.03
CA SER A 212 -2.39 0.77 -0.19
C SER A 212 -2.76 0.67 -1.67
N MET A 213 -3.34 -0.48 -2.05
CA MET A 213 -3.49 -0.80 -3.46
C MET A 213 -4.44 0.11 -4.25
N GLY A 214 -5.45 0.71 -3.61
CA GLY A 214 -6.33 1.67 -4.26
C GLY A 214 -5.61 2.98 -4.59
N PHE A 215 -4.62 3.38 -3.79
CA PHE A 215 -3.77 4.54 -4.14
C PHE A 215 -2.97 4.28 -5.40
N ALA A 216 -2.27 3.14 -5.45
CA ALA A 216 -1.50 2.76 -6.63
C ALA A 216 -2.38 2.65 -7.89
N THR A 217 -3.53 1.98 -7.80
CA THR A 217 -4.35 1.62 -8.97
C THR A 217 -5.31 2.71 -9.44
N VAL A 218 -5.66 3.67 -8.58
CA VAL A 218 -6.58 4.77 -8.91
C VAL A 218 -5.84 6.10 -8.95
N PHE A 219 -5.29 6.54 -7.82
CA PHE A 219 -4.80 7.90 -7.66
C PHE A 219 -3.45 8.10 -8.35
N HIS A 220 -2.46 7.27 -8.06
CA HIS A 220 -1.13 7.36 -8.67
C HIS A 220 -1.23 7.13 -10.18
N TYR A 221 -2.06 6.16 -10.60
CA TYR A 221 -2.29 5.88 -12.00
C TYR A 221 -2.92 7.06 -12.76
N ASP A 222 -3.95 7.70 -12.20
CA ASP A 222 -4.56 8.90 -12.80
C ASP A 222 -3.54 10.05 -12.86
N ASP A 223 -2.80 10.26 -11.77
CA ASP A 223 -1.79 11.30 -11.66
C ASP A 223 -0.72 11.17 -12.76
N MET A 224 -0.27 9.94 -13.00
CA MET A 224 0.80 9.65 -13.96
C MET A 224 0.32 9.64 -15.40
N ARG A 225 -0.96 9.37 -15.67
CA ARG A 225 -1.47 9.19 -17.03
C ARG A 225 -2.21 10.41 -17.58
N ASN A 226 -2.96 11.09 -16.73
CA ASN A 226 -4.00 12.03 -17.15
C ASN A 226 -3.77 13.48 -16.71
N LYS A 227 -2.79 13.73 -15.83
CA LYS A 227 -2.51 15.08 -15.32
C LYS A 227 -1.60 15.90 -16.24
N PRO A 228 -1.57 17.24 -16.10
CA PRO A 228 -0.92 18.13 -17.06
C PRO A 228 0.57 17.85 -17.32
N TYR A 229 1.30 17.32 -16.34
CA TYR A 229 2.72 17.01 -16.45
C TYR A 229 3.02 15.50 -16.40
N ALA A 230 2.02 14.67 -16.72
CA ALA A 230 2.18 13.26 -17.01
C ALA A 230 3.29 13.05 -18.08
N GLY A 231 4.19 12.09 -17.83
CA GLY A 231 5.35 11.77 -18.66
C GLY A 231 6.40 12.89 -18.81
N GLN A 232 6.45 13.87 -17.91
CA GLN A 232 7.35 15.04 -18.04
C GLN A 232 8.24 15.29 -16.82
N VAL A 233 7.94 14.69 -15.66
CA VAL A 233 8.68 14.90 -14.41
C VAL A 233 9.23 13.57 -13.89
N PRO A 234 10.50 13.50 -13.46
CA PRO A 234 11.05 12.27 -12.91
C PRO A 234 10.50 11.98 -11.51
N VAL A 235 9.99 10.76 -11.28
CA VAL A 235 9.39 10.38 -9.99
C VAL A 235 9.38 8.87 -9.77
N GLY A 236 9.51 8.46 -8.52
CA GLY A 236 9.26 7.09 -8.08
C GLY A 236 7.88 6.91 -7.48
N LEU A 237 7.16 5.88 -7.93
CA LEU A 237 5.80 5.53 -7.53
C LEU A 237 5.85 4.29 -6.66
N SER A 238 5.44 4.40 -5.40
CA SER A 238 5.25 3.22 -4.56
C SER A 238 4.10 2.37 -5.10
N ILE A 239 4.26 1.06 -5.03
CA ILE A 239 3.18 0.09 -5.28
C ILE A 239 3.34 -1.12 -4.36
N ASN A 240 2.21 -1.75 -4.06
CA ASN A 240 2.19 -3.06 -3.45
C ASN A 240 2.44 -4.15 -4.50
N PRO A 241 3.50 -4.96 -4.39
CA PRO A 241 3.80 -5.99 -5.37
C PRO A 241 2.80 -7.16 -5.40
N LEU A 242 1.92 -7.31 -4.39
CA LEU A 242 0.78 -8.24 -4.48
C LEU A 242 -0.18 -7.89 -5.62
N LEU A 243 -0.10 -6.68 -6.19
CA LEU A 243 -0.79 -6.33 -7.43
C LEU A 243 -0.38 -7.19 -8.63
N LEU A 244 0.77 -7.87 -8.58
CA LEU A 244 1.14 -8.85 -9.60
C LEU A 244 0.14 -10.02 -9.66
N ASP A 245 -0.40 -10.44 -8.51
CA ASP A 245 -1.39 -11.51 -8.44
C ASP A 245 -2.83 -10.97 -8.48
N LEU A 246 -3.07 -9.79 -7.89
CA LEU A 246 -4.42 -9.24 -7.77
C LEU A 246 -4.85 -8.42 -9.00
N HIS A 247 -3.90 -7.87 -9.75
CA HIS A 247 -4.16 -7.09 -10.95
C HIS A 247 -2.98 -7.13 -11.95
N PRO A 248 -2.59 -8.30 -12.47
CA PRO A 248 -1.42 -8.44 -13.35
C PRO A 248 -1.45 -7.52 -14.57
N CYS A 249 -2.63 -7.29 -15.18
CA CYS A 249 -2.73 -6.39 -16.33
C CYS A 249 -2.37 -4.92 -16.00
N PHE A 250 -2.64 -4.46 -14.77
CA PHE A 250 -2.22 -3.14 -14.32
C PHE A 250 -0.69 -3.06 -14.21
N MET A 251 -0.07 -4.11 -13.68
CA MET A 251 1.38 -4.20 -13.58
C MET A 251 2.04 -4.20 -14.97
N GLU A 252 1.51 -4.99 -15.90
CA GLU A 252 1.98 -5.01 -17.30
C GLU A 252 1.88 -3.65 -18.01
N ASP A 253 0.82 -2.87 -17.74
CA ASP A 253 0.63 -1.54 -18.33
C ASP A 253 1.54 -0.49 -17.66
N THR A 254 1.63 -0.53 -16.33
CA THR A 254 2.40 0.44 -15.52
C THR A 254 3.87 0.47 -15.95
N TRP A 255 4.49 -0.68 -16.19
CA TRP A 255 5.90 -0.76 -16.61
C TRP A 255 6.18 -0.22 -18.01
N LYS A 256 5.16 -0.08 -18.87
CA LYS A 256 5.32 0.48 -20.23
C LYS A 256 5.24 2.01 -20.23
N TYR A 257 4.68 2.62 -19.19
CA TYR A 257 4.30 4.02 -19.23
C TYR A 257 5.47 4.94 -18.84
N ALA A 258 5.91 5.77 -19.79
CA ALA A 258 6.94 6.79 -19.62
C ALA A 258 8.19 6.33 -18.81
N PRO A 259 8.85 5.21 -19.17
CA PRO A 259 9.95 4.60 -18.38
C PRO A 259 11.19 5.51 -18.24
N ASP A 260 11.31 6.54 -19.08
CA ASP A 260 12.34 7.56 -18.97
C ASP A 260 12.13 8.48 -17.76
N TYR A 261 10.87 8.69 -17.35
CA TYR A 261 10.48 9.59 -16.27
C TYR A 261 10.07 8.84 -15.00
N TYR A 262 9.50 7.65 -15.12
CA TYR A 262 8.94 6.94 -13.97
C TYR A 262 9.76 5.74 -13.55
N GLU A 263 9.75 5.52 -12.24
CA GLU A 263 10.26 4.32 -11.60
C GLU A 263 9.16 3.75 -10.71
N VAL A 264 9.03 2.43 -10.72
CA VAL A 264 8.18 1.71 -9.78
C VAL A 264 9.01 1.30 -8.57
N ILE A 265 8.51 1.60 -7.39
CA ILE A 265 9.12 1.32 -6.08
C ILE A 265 8.25 0.30 -5.37
N CYS A 266 8.86 -0.75 -4.83
CA CYS A 266 8.14 -1.72 -4.03
C CYS A 266 7.88 -1.14 -2.64
N ASP A 267 6.61 -1.05 -2.25
CA ASP A 267 6.16 -0.65 -0.92
C ASP A 267 5.13 -1.68 -0.44
N TRP A 268 5.47 -2.47 0.58
CA TRP A 268 4.73 -3.70 0.85
C TRP A 268 3.54 -3.51 1.77
N ASN A 269 3.71 -2.76 2.85
CA ASN A 269 2.66 -2.46 3.80
C ASN A 269 3.05 -1.31 4.74
N ASP A 270 2.04 -0.68 5.32
CA ASP A 270 2.16 0.29 6.40
C ASP A 270 2.55 -0.39 7.74
N GLN A 271 3.79 -0.88 7.79
CA GLN A 271 4.28 -1.74 8.84
C GLN A 271 4.53 -0.96 10.15
N ASN A 272 4.11 -1.52 11.30
CA ASN A 272 4.49 -0.96 12.59
C ASN A 272 5.82 -1.59 13.05
N TYR A 273 6.91 -0.95 12.61
CA TYR A 273 8.23 -1.58 12.50
C TYR A 273 8.72 -2.47 13.63
N GLY A 274 9.28 -3.60 13.17
CA GLY A 274 9.85 -4.65 13.99
C GLY A 274 8.84 -5.45 14.78
N THR A 275 7.53 -5.19 14.67
CA THR A 275 6.52 -5.94 15.43
C THR A 275 6.50 -7.39 14.97
N ILE A 276 6.30 -7.66 13.69
CA ILE A 276 6.35 -9.04 13.15
C ILE A 276 7.71 -9.71 13.44
N LYS A 277 8.82 -8.97 13.33
CA LYS A 277 10.18 -9.45 13.64
C LYS A 277 10.32 -9.87 15.11
N ARG A 278 9.83 -9.05 16.05
CA ARG A 278 9.89 -9.32 17.49
C ARG A 278 8.94 -10.45 17.89
N SER A 279 7.75 -10.48 17.28
CA SER A 279 6.69 -11.42 17.64
C SER A 279 6.87 -12.80 17.01
N SER A 280 7.38 -12.87 15.78
CA SER A 280 7.59 -14.13 15.06
C SER A 280 8.77 -14.03 14.07
N PRO A 281 9.98 -14.43 14.50
CA PRO A 281 11.16 -14.48 13.61
C PRO A 281 10.97 -15.37 12.38
N GLU A 282 10.13 -16.40 12.48
CA GLU A 282 9.78 -17.27 11.36
C GLU A 282 8.89 -16.53 10.34
N ALA A 283 7.84 -15.85 10.80
CA ALA A 283 6.99 -15.05 9.93
C ALA A 283 7.79 -13.92 9.26
N TRP A 284 8.69 -13.28 10.01
CA TRP A 284 9.60 -12.28 9.46
C TRP A 284 10.51 -12.85 8.37
N LYS A 285 11.02 -14.08 8.55
CA LYS A 285 11.79 -14.75 7.51
C LYS A 285 10.99 -14.98 6.24
N THR A 286 9.77 -15.49 6.38
CA THR A 286 8.86 -15.67 5.25
C THR A 286 8.60 -14.34 4.54
N TYR A 287 8.32 -13.28 5.32
CA TYR A 287 8.07 -11.94 4.83
C TYR A 287 9.19 -11.40 3.94
N TYR A 288 10.44 -11.30 4.44
CA TYR A 288 11.52 -10.75 3.62
C TYR A 288 11.90 -11.66 2.44
N THR A 289 11.62 -12.97 2.53
CA THR A 289 11.84 -13.90 1.42
C THR A 289 10.85 -13.65 0.29
N ILE A 290 9.58 -13.39 0.63
CA ILE A 290 8.55 -12.99 -0.34
C ILE A 290 8.96 -11.67 -1.01
N MET A 291 9.40 -10.68 -0.23
CA MET A 291 9.90 -9.40 -0.76
C MET A 291 11.05 -9.60 -1.76
N GLN A 292 12.08 -10.35 -1.37
CA GLN A 292 13.23 -10.63 -2.22
C GLN A 292 12.83 -11.30 -3.54
N ASN A 293 11.93 -12.28 -3.48
CA ASN A 293 11.44 -12.95 -4.68
C ASN A 293 10.66 -12.00 -5.59
N ASN A 294 9.80 -11.17 -5.01
CA ASN A 294 8.94 -10.26 -5.75
C ASN A 294 9.74 -9.17 -6.46
N ILE A 295 10.70 -8.53 -5.79
CA ILE A 295 11.55 -7.52 -6.46
C ILE A 295 12.38 -8.14 -7.59
N GLY A 296 12.84 -9.39 -7.42
CA GLY A 296 13.60 -10.10 -8.44
C GLY A 296 12.75 -10.49 -9.66
N GLN A 297 11.53 -10.99 -9.42
CA GLN A 297 10.61 -11.38 -10.50
C GLN A 297 10.09 -10.17 -11.30
N MET A 298 9.87 -9.03 -10.65
CA MET A 298 9.35 -7.83 -11.32
C MET A 298 10.44 -6.88 -11.83
N GLY A 299 11.72 -7.15 -11.56
CA GLY A 299 12.82 -6.26 -11.92
C GLY A 299 12.70 -4.88 -11.26
N ILE A 300 12.37 -4.84 -9.97
CA ILE A 300 12.32 -3.60 -9.18
C ILE A 300 13.66 -3.37 -8.49
N TYR A 301 14.21 -2.17 -8.65
CA TYR A 301 15.50 -1.79 -8.07
C TYR A 301 15.36 -1.14 -6.68
N THR A 302 14.24 -0.48 -6.43
CA THR A 302 14.03 0.36 -5.26
C THR A 302 12.91 -0.18 -4.38
N VAL A 303 13.17 -0.26 -3.07
CA VAL A 303 12.20 -0.67 -2.05
C VAL A 303 12.02 0.48 -1.06
N ASN A 304 10.78 0.73 -0.62
CA ASN A 304 10.52 1.53 0.56
C ASN A 304 10.46 0.65 1.81
N ASP A 305 11.08 1.14 2.87
CA ASP A 305 11.00 0.61 4.22
C ASP A 305 10.76 1.80 5.15
N SER A 306 9.56 1.94 5.68
CA SER A 306 9.27 3.01 6.64
C SER A 306 10.01 2.87 7.99
N ASP A 307 10.76 1.77 8.26
CA ASP A 307 11.71 1.72 9.38
C ASP A 307 12.82 2.70 9.10
N THR A 308 13.27 3.41 10.13
CA THR A 308 14.35 4.40 10.01
C THR A 308 15.54 4.09 10.90
N THR A 309 15.47 3.03 11.70
CA THR A 309 16.49 2.58 12.64
C THR A 309 17.14 1.25 12.26
N ASP A 310 16.37 0.20 11.93
CA ASP A 310 16.90 -1.15 11.68
C ASP A 310 17.33 -1.32 10.22
N LEU A 311 18.57 -1.74 9.98
CA LEU A 311 19.11 -1.94 8.63
C LEU A 311 19.17 -3.41 8.23
N GLU A 312 18.69 -4.33 9.07
CA GLU A 312 18.69 -5.76 8.74
C GLU A 312 17.82 -6.04 7.50
N PHE A 313 16.70 -5.32 7.33
CA PHE A 313 15.85 -5.48 6.14
C PHE A 313 16.62 -5.22 4.84
N ALA A 314 17.45 -4.18 4.80
CA ALA A 314 18.33 -3.88 3.67
C ALA A 314 19.27 -5.04 3.32
N LEU A 315 19.80 -5.73 4.33
CA LEU A 315 20.69 -6.88 4.15
C LEU A 315 19.95 -8.16 3.73
N LYS A 316 18.69 -8.33 4.15
CA LYS A 316 17.89 -9.53 3.84
C LYS A 316 17.26 -9.46 2.47
N VAL A 317 16.66 -8.32 2.11
CA VAL A 317 16.02 -8.12 0.80
C VAL A 317 17.06 -7.80 -0.28
N ASN A 318 18.13 -7.08 0.08
CA ASN A 318 19.22 -6.67 -0.81
C ASN A 318 18.75 -5.96 -2.10
N PRO A 319 17.91 -4.90 -2.01
CA PRO A 319 17.56 -4.11 -3.19
C PRO A 319 18.76 -3.28 -3.66
N TYR A 320 18.72 -2.77 -4.88
CA TYR A 320 19.74 -1.83 -5.35
C TYR A 320 19.71 -0.52 -4.54
N TYR A 321 18.49 -0.05 -4.24
CA TYR A 321 18.24 1.14 -3.44
C TYR A 321 17.14 0.89 -2.41
N LEU A 322 17.37 1.30 -1.16
CA LEU A 322 16.39 1.30 -0.09
C LEU A 322 16.09 2.73 0.35
N ILE A 323 14.84 3.13 0.18
CA ILE A 323 14.31 4.38 0.72
C ILE A 323 13.81 4.11 2.13
N ARG A 324 14.24 4.94 3.07
CA ARG A 324 13.85 4.81 4.47
C ARG A 324 12.94 5.94 4.95
N GLY A 325 11.90 5.55 5.67
CA GLY A 325 10.85 6.43 6.19
C GLY A 325 9.62 6.53 5.29
N TYR A 326 8.54 7.06 5.85
CA TYR A 326 7.24 7.20 5.18
C TYR A 326 6.98 8.65 4.71
N GLN A 327 6.60 9.54 5.61
CA GLN A 327 6.26 10.95 5.33
C GLN A 327 7.49 11.89 5.22
N GLY A 328 8.68 11.32 5.46
CA GLY A 328 9.87 12.05 5.86
C GLY A 328 9.85 12.51 7.33
N GLY A 329 10.96 13.06 7.80
CA GLY A 329 11.11 13.46 9.21
C GLY A 329 12.55 13.53 9.72
N PHE A 330 13.52 13.28 8.84
CA PHE A 330 14.93 13.30 9.17
C PHE A 330 15.50 14.68 8.89
N ASN A 331 16.52 15.05 9.66
CA ASN A 331 17.24 16.32 9.55
C ASN A 331 17.38 16.70 8.07
N ASN A 332 17.16 17.98 7.75
CA ASN A 332 17.28 18.51 6.39
C ASN A 332 18.75 18.44 5.95
N THR A 333 19.23 17.24 5.68
CA THR A 333 20.61 16.85 5.41
C THR A 333 20.58 15.63 4.51
N SER A 334 21.39 15.65 3.45
CA SER A 334 21.62 14.49 2.61
C SER A 334 22.21 13.35 3.45
N ASP A 335 21.46 12.27 3.66
CA ASP A 335 21.95 11.05 4.31
C ASP A 335 21.81 9.86 3.36
N MET A 336 22.93 9.47 2.76
CA MET A 336 23.05 8.30 1.90
C MET A 336 24.26 7.48 2.34
N LYS A 337 24.10 6.15 2.40
CA LYS A 337 25.15 5.21 2.79
C LYS A 337 25.02 3.87 2.08
N ILE A 338 26.07 3.06 2.13
CA ILE A 338 26.00 1.64 1.75
C ILE A 338 25.69 0.79 2.98
N VAL A 339 24.80 -0.20 2.80
CA VAL A 339 24.60 -1.32 3.73
C VAL A 339 24.66 -2.62 2.91
N GLY A 340 25.73 -3.40 3.08
CA GLY A 340 25.99 -4.53 2.19
C GLY A 340 26.28 -4.04 0.77
N GLU A 341 25.41 -4.35 -0.19
CA GLU A 341 25.47 -3.84 -1.58
C GLU A 341 24.40 -2.78 -1.88
N THR A 342 23.49 -2.57 -0.93
CA THR A 342 22.33 -1.69 -1.02
C THR A 342 22.72 -0.24 -0.72
N VAL A 343 22.34 0.69 -1.59
CA VAL A 343 22.34 2.12 -1.25
C VAL A 343 21.14 2.38 -0.35
N VAL A 344 21.32 3.11 0.74
CA VAL A 344 20.24 3.44 1.68
C VAL A 344 20.19 4.95 1.84
N SER A 345 19.00 5.55 1.76
CA SER A 345 18.80 6.97 2.08
C SER A 345 17.54 7.23 2.89
N LEU A 346 17.50 8.36 3.57
CA LEU A 346 16.29 8.86 4.25
C LEU A 346 15.57 9.89 3.38
N ILE A 347 14.24 9.94 3.51
CA ILE A 347 13.43 11.05 2.98
C ILE A 347 13.69 12.29 3.86
N ILE A 348 14.16 13.39 3.27
CA ILE A 348 14.49 14.61 4.02
C ILE A 348 13.23 15.41 4.37
N GLY A 349 13.25 16.03 5.56
CA GLY A 349 12.16 16.89 6.04
C GLY A 349 10.83 16.15 6.15
N LYS A 350 9.79 16.79 6.67
CA LYS A 350 8.43 16.24 6.60
C LYS A 350 7.77 16.82 5.35
N THR A 351 7.93 16.19 4.19
CA THR A 351 7.61 16.81 2.89
C THR A 351 6.30 16.34 2.26
N GLN A 352 5.77 15.18 2.68
CA GLN A 352 4.53 14.60 2.12
C GLN A 352 3.31 15.53 2.26
N GLU A 353 3.09 16.07 3.46
CA GLU A 353 1.89 16.85 3.81
C GLU A 353 2.04 18.36 3.56
N LYS A 354 3.17 18.79 3.02
CA LYS A 354 3.54 20.20 2.98
C LYS A 354 3.20 20.88 1.67
N ASP A 355 3.22 22.21 1.67
CA ASP A 355 3.06 22.95 0.45
C ASP A 355 4.34 22.91 -0.40
N ILE A 356 4.27 23.47 -1.61
CA ILE A 356 5.38 23.45 -2.56
C ILE A 356 6.57 24.27 -2.04
N ASP A 357 6.32 25.36 -1.29
CA ASP A 357 7.38 26.23 -0.78
C ASP A 357 8.14 25.56 0.37
N ASP A 358 7.43 24.88 1.25
CA ASP A 358 8.02 24.03 2.29
C ASP A 358 8.94 22.96 1.68
N ILE A 359 8.53 22.26 0.61
CA ILE A 359 9.39 21.25 -0.04
C ILE A 359 10.68 21.91 -0.56
N VAL A 360 10.54 23.06 -1.24
CA VAL A 360 11.68 23.83 -1.76
C VAL A 360 12.61 24.27 -0.62
N ASP A 361 12.05 24.74 0.50
CA ASP A 361 12.83 25.21 1.65
C ASP A 361 13.55 24.08 2.37
N ASN A 362 12.95 22.89 2.47
CA ASN A 362 13.63 21.70 3.00
C ASN A 362 14.81 21.29 2.12
N ILE A 363 14.64 21.31 0.78
CA ILE A 363 15.71 21.06 -0.19
C ILE A 363 16.83 22.09 -0.03
N ARG A 364 16.51 23.39 0.00
CA ARG A 364 17.50 24.46 0.21
C ARG A 364 18.23 24.33 1.54
N THR A 365 17.51 23.96 2.60
CA THR A 365 18.10 23.72 3.92
C THR A 365 19.13 22.59 3.83
N ALA A 366 18.79 21.47 3.18
CA ALA A 366 19.73 20.37 2.95
C ALA A 366 20.96 20.77 2.13
N VAL A 367 20.79 21.61 1.11
CA VAL A 367 21.90 22.18 0.34
C VAL A 367 22.79 23.06 1.23
N SER A 368 22.19 23.94 2.04
CA SER A 368 22.92 24.85 2.94
C SER A 368 23.68 24.14 4.06
N ASN A 369 23.21 22.96 4.46
CA ASN A 369 23.86 22.09 5.45
C ASN A 369 24.99 21.24 4.86
N THR A 370 25.18 21.25 3.53
CA THR A 370 26.25 20.51 2.85
C THR A 370 27.45 21.43 2.61
N ALA A 371 28.67 20.90 2.75
CA ALA A 371 29.88 21.69 2.55
C ALA A 371 29.98 22.20 1.12
N LYS A 372 30.50 23.43 0.95
CA LYS A 372 30.76 24.01 -0.37
C LYS A 372 31.79 23.17 -1.12
N GLY A 373 31.59 22.94 -2.42
CA GLY A 373 32.44 22.06 -3.23
C GLY A 373 32.11 20.57 -3.08
N GLU A 374 31.06 20.21 -2.33
CA GLU A 374 30.51 18.86 -2.33
C GLU A 374 29.13 18.79 -3.01
N PRO A 375 28.86 17.75 -3.83
CA PRO A 375 27.54 17.51 -4.37
C PRO A 375 26.55 17.10 -3.28
N VAL A 376 25.27 17.44 -3.47
CA VAL A 376 24.19 17.08 -2.53
C VAL A 376 23.24 16.10 -3.21
N PHE A 377 22.83 15.04 -2.51
CA PHE A 377 21.89 14.02 -3.01
C PHE A 377 20.66 13.99 -2.11
N ILE A 378 19.50 14.24 -2.68
CA ILE A 378 18.28 14.53 -1.91
C ILE A 378 17.13 13.67 -2.42
N LEU A 379 16.46 13.01 -1.47
CA LEU A 379 15.18 12.37 -1.70
C LEU A 379 14.10 13.10 -0.89
N VAL A 380 13.00 13.47 -1.53
CA VAL A 380 11.83 14.11 -0.89
C VAL A 380 10.54 13.39 -1.26
N ALA A 381 9.56 13.41 -0.35
CA ALA A 381 8.21 12.97 -0.65
C ALA A 381 7.46 14.10 -1.40
N ALA A 382 6.78 13.75 -2.49
CA ALA A 382 5.99 14.69 -3.29
C ALA A 382 4.53 14.81 -2.82
N GLY A 383 4.06 13.82 -2.05
CA GLY A 383 2.68 13.65 -1.59
C GLY A 383 2.21 12.21 -1.77
N ASN A 384 0.92 11.96 -1.51
CA ASN A 384 0.32 10.62 -1.66
C ASN A 384 -0.52 10.43 -2.94
N GLY A 385 -0.67 11.46 -3.78
CA GLY A 385 -1.39 11.36 -5.06
C GLY A 385 -2.91 11.50 -4.99
N ARG A 386 -3.52 11.68 -3.80
CA ARG A 386 -4.98 11.87 -3.70
C ARG A 386 -5.37 13.25 -4.25
N SER A 387 -5.76 13.32 -5.52
CA SER A 387 -6.19 14.53 -6.22
C SER A 387 -7.68 14.49 -6.59
N GLY A 388 -8.46 15.55 -6.28
CA GLY A 388 -9.90 15.60 -6.65
C GLY A 388 -10.73 16.62 -5.87
N LYS A 389 -11.93 16.95 -6.38
CA LYS A 389 -12.90 17.83 -5.67
C LYS A 389 -13.30 17.19 -4.34
N GLY A 390 -13.18 17.93 -3.23
CA GLY A 390 -13.43 17.42 -1.88
C GLY A 390 -12.20 16.81 -1.21
N CYS A 391 -11.14 16.54 -1.97
CA CYS A 391 -9.84 16.08 -1.48
C CYS A 391 -8.86 17.24 -1.23
N ASP A 392 -9.30 18.50 -1.28
CA ASP A 392 -8.44 19.70 -1.14
C ASP A 392 -7.74 19.79 0.24
N ASN A 393 -8.22 19.01 1.22
CA ASN A 393 -7.62 18.87 2.55
C ASN A 393 -6.79 17.60 2.72
N PHE A 394 -6.73 16.72 1.71
CA PHE A 394 -5.93 15.51 1.74
C PHE A 394 -4.57 15.74 1.05
N PHE A 395 -3.53 15.22 1.68
CA PHE A 395 -2.15 15.58 1.46
C PHE A 395 -1.66 15.36 0.02
N GLY A 396 -1.33 16.43 -0.70
CA GLY A 396 -0.44 16.29 -1.86
C GLY A 396 -1.06 16.42 -3.24
N GLY A 397 -2.34 16.75 -3.42
CA GLY A 397 -2.93 17.21 -4.70
C GLY A 397 -2.46 16.44 -5.96
N ASP A 398 -2.40 17.12 -7.11
CA ASP A 398 -1.80 16.56 -8.33
C ASP A 398 -0.27 16.52 -8.19
N ILE A 399 0.30 15.32 -8.10
CA ILE A 399 1.74 15.15 -7.84
C ILE A 399 2.60 15.66 -8.99
N THR A 400 2.13 15.56 -10.24
CA THR A 400 2.91 16.01 -11.41
C THR A 400 3.04 17.53 -11.41
N VAL A 401 1.96 18.23 -11.07
CA VAL A 401 1.93 19.70 -10.94
C VAL A 401 2.83 20.16 -9.80
N ARG A 402 2.79 19.47 -8.66
CA ARG A 402 3.62 19.82 -7.50
C ARG A 402 5.11 19.63 -7.80
N ILE A 403 5.49 18.48 -8.34
CA ILE A 403 6.88 18.19 -8.70
C ILE A 403 7.38 19.24 -9.70
N LYS A 404 6.60 19.53 -10.74
CA LYS A 404 6.97 20.55 -11.73
C LYS A 404 7.18 21.92 -11.09
N ALA A 405 6.30 22.32 -10.17
CA ALA A 405 6.40 23.59 -9.47
C ALA A 405 7.64 23.67 -8.56
N VAL A 406 7.99 22.58 -7.86
CA VAL A 406 9.25 22.50 -7.09
C VAL A 406 10.46 22.65 -8.02
N MET A 407 10.48 21.90 -9.14
CA MET A 407 11.57 21.96 -10.12
C MET A 407 11.77 23.38 -10.66
N ASP A 408 10.68 24.06 -11.05
CA ASP A 408 10.73 25.41 -11.59
C ASP A 408 11.21 26.44 -10.56
N ARG A 409 10.78 26.31 -9.30
CA ARG A 409 11.20 27.21 -8.21
C ARG A 409 12.68 27.08 -7.89
N LEU A 410 13.21 25.86 -7.88
CA LEU A 410 14.64 25.60 -7.69
C LEU A 410 15.46 26.09 -8.89
N ALA A 411 14.99 25.86 -10.11
CA ALA A 411 15.66 26.32 -11.33
C ALA A 411 15.66 27.86 -11.47
N ALA A 412 14.59 28.54 -11.06
CA ALA A 412 14.49 29.99 -11.12
C ALA A 412 15.41 30.71 -10.12
N LYS A 413 15.75 30.05 -9.01
CA LYS A 413 16.64 30.57 -7.96
C LYS A 413 17.65 29.50 -7.54
N PRO A 414 18.68 29.25 -8.37
CA PRO A 414 19.60 28.13 -8.17
C PRO A 414 20.64 28.37 -7.06
N GLU A 415 20.74 29.59 -6.51
CA GLU A 415 21.66 29.95 -5.42
C GLU A 415 23.13 29.55 -5.68
N GLY A 416 23.54 29.60 -6.96
CA GLY A 416 24.89 29.25 -7.39
C GLY A 416 25.16 27.75 -7.52
N ARG A 417 24.13 26.91 -7.38
CA ARG A 417 24.19 25.45 -7.52
C ARG A 417 23.48 25.00 -8.80
N LYS A 418 23.82 23.82 -9.32
CA LYS A 418 23.13 23.24 -10.48
C LYS A 418 22.22 22.11 -10.04
N TYR A 419 20.91 22.29 -10.23
CA TYR A 419 19.90 21.28 -9.91
C TYR A 419 19.73 20.29 -11.06
N THR A 420 19.76 19.01 -10.72
CA THR A 420 19.46 17.88 -11.62
C THR A 420 18.38 17.02 -10.97
N PHE A 421 17.32 16.72 -11.71
CA PHE A 421 16.18 15.95 -11.21
C PHE A 421 16.24 14.53 -11.78
N LEU A 422 16.15 13.54 -10.91
CA LEU A 422 16.42 12.13 -11.21
C LEU A 422 15.28 11.24 -10.70
N LYS A 423 15.17 10.03 -11.26
CA LYS A 423 14.42 8.95 -10.62
C LYS A 423 15.18 8.46 -9.37
N PRO A 424 14.51 7.92 -8.36
CA PRO A 424 15.16 7.40 -7.16
C PRO A 424 16.34 6.43 -7.41
N LYS A 425 16.22 5.42 -8.27
CA LYS A 425 17.34 4.53 -8.64
C LYS A 425 18.51 5.25 -9.30
N ASP A 426 18.22 6.28 -10.10
CA ASP A 426 19.25 7.07 -10.81
C ASP A 426 19.97 7.98 -9.82
N LEU A 427 19.28 8.49 -8.78
CA LEU A 427 19.90 9.17 -7.65
C LEU A 427 20.90 8.26 -6.94
N ALA A 428 20.49 7.02 -6.62
CA ALA A 428 21.36 6.02 -6.01
C ALA A 428 22.55 5.68 -6.90
N ALA A 429 22.35 5.48 -8.20
CA ALA A 429 23.42 5.22 -9.16
C ALA A 429 24.41 6.38 -9.27
N THR A 430 23.91 7.61 -9.32
CA THR A 430 24.72 8.82 -9.37
C THR A 430 25.54 8.98 -8.09
N TRP A 431 24.96 8.70 -6.93
CA TRP A 431 25.67 8.72 -5.64
C TRP A 431 26.77 7.65 -5.58
N ARG A 432 26.50 6.41 -6.04
CA ARG A 432 27.52 5.34 -6.11
C ARG A 432 28.70 5.75 -6.98
N LYS A 433 28.42 6.27 -8.18
CA LYS A 433 29.45 6.77 -9.10
C LYS A 433 30.31 7.86 -8.46
N TRP A 434 29.71 8.80 -7.74
CA TRP A 434 30.45 9.84 -7.01
C TRP A 434 31.37 9.27 -5.92
N LYS A 435 30.89 8.27 -5.17
CA LYS A 435 31.66 7.61 -4.12
C LYS A 435 32.72 6.63 -4.64
N GLY A 436 32.70 6.29 -5.93
CA GLY A 436 33.65 5.36 -6.56
C GLY A 436 33.43 3.89 -6.18
N ILE A 437 32.15 3.48 -6.06
CA ILE A 437 31.68 2.18 -5.53
C ILE A 437 30.71 1.47 -6.46
#